data_AF-A0A820D4U1-F1
#
_entry.id   AF-A0A820D4U1-F1
#
_cell.length_a   1.000
_cell.length_b   1.000
_cell.length_c   1.000
_cell.angle_alpha   90.00
_cell.angle_beta   90.00
_cell.angle_gamma   90.00
#
_symmetry.space_group_name_H-M   'P 1'
#
loop_
_entity.id
_entity.type
_entity.pdbx_description
1 polymer ?
#
loop_
_entity_poly.entity_id
_entity_poly.type
_entity_poly.pdbx_seq_one_letter_code
_entity_poly.pdbx_strand_id
1 'polypeptide(L)'
;NTMWQLLPPLSLSSITSMSTHGSNSLRDNNVQPHWLLLGIGFSSLLFNLQWVFGDLSVISRWASNGFPDQAPEPIPYGLLVWICLFCGVVTINRLSIVTNRWWASVGFIGYGILYFNRGNASFIGGLALSLFIGSVIPLIFDKIARGLQARIVVTAAFVYIIQVVYAVWTSAYNFVPFGGTLTRETSHVLVFFNFLGIYFGVYTAKPNLGTYIRGRVSSISLPSRHIWTLFGIAFMIACVGTFSRFLALPSKALRQAEDPTHISAAIWTVHFGYDNNAHPSLDRVAAALADTNADVIGLLETDTAKPFFGNTDLTSYLGEKLHMFTDFGPSSKDHTWGCIILSKYPIVRSVHYLLPSPEGELAPAILATVQTASKLIDVLIVHMGNDRDDLDRKLQAAKLRDIMQNSTNPLVFLGYVTS
;
A
#
# COMPACT_ATOMS: atom_id res chain seq x y z
N ASN A 1 -45.82 -19.63 34.52
CA ASN A 1 -44.83 -20.72 34.38
C ASN A 1 -43.55 -20.16 33.77
N THR A 2 -42.80 -19.35 34.52
CA THR A 2 -41.72 -19.74 35.47
C THR A 2 -40.42 -20.14 34.78
N MET A 3 -39.56 -19.15 34.49
CA MET A 3 -38.10 -19.27 34.61
C MET A 3 -37.40 -17.89 34.54
N TRP A 4 -37.80 -16.96 35.40
CA TRP A 4 -37.15 -15.64 35.58
C TRP A 4 -36.91 -15.30 37.06
N GLN A 5 -36.42 -16.28 37.83
CA GLN A 5 -36.04 -16.05 39.22
C GLN A 5 -34.85 -16.92 39.57
N LEU A 6 -33.66 -16.33 39.65
CA LEU A 6 -32.54 -16.77 40.49
C LEU A 6 -31.44 -15.70 40.42
N LEU A 7 -31.62 -14.59 41.14
CA LEU A 7 -30.54 -13.74 41.67
C LEU A 7 -31.13 -12.89 42.82
N PRO A 8 -30.57 -12.94 44.05
CA PRO A 8 -31.09 -12.16 45.18
C PRO A 8 -30.68 -10.68 45.10
N PRO A 9 -31.46 -9.75 45.70
CA PRO A 9 -31.15 -8.33 45.68
C PRO A 9 -30.01 -8.01 46.65
N LEU A 10 -28.93 -7.41 46.14
CA LEU A 10 -27.86 -6.85 46.97
C LEU A 10 -28.35 -5.56 47.62
N SER A 11 -28.50 -5.59 48.95
CA SER A 11 -28.84 -4.46 49.80
C SER A 11 -27.70 -3.42 49.84
N LEU A 12 -28.01 -2.17 49.51
CA LEU A 12 -27.18 -1.00 49.86
C LEU A 12 -27.28 -0.71 51.36
N SER A 13 -26.43 -1.32 52.19
CA SER A 13 -26.16 -0.84 53.55
C SER A 13 -25.06 -1.66 54.25
N SER A 14 -23.79 -1.40 53.96
CA SER A 14 -22.66 -1.78 54.84
C SER A 14 -21.29 -1.37 54.26
N ILE A 15 -21.03 -0.07 54.13
CA ILE A 15 -19.64 0.42 54.12
C ILE A 15 -19.56 1.66 55.01
N THR A 16 -19.44 1.41 56.30
CA THR A 16 -18.88 2.37 57.26
C THR A 16 -17.86 1.62 58.12
N SER A 17 -16.78 2.33 58.44
CA SER A 17 -15.61 1.92 59.22
C SER A 17 -14.55 1.07 58.50
N MET A 18 -13.50 1.76 58.00
CA MET A 18 -12.14 1.31 58.24
C MET A 18 -11.17 2.50 58.30
N SER A 19 -10.72 2.74 59.52
CA SER A 19 -9.50 3.42 60.00
C SER A 19 -8.78 4.41 59.08
N THR A 20 -8.81 5.66 59.51
CA THR A 20 -7.78 6.68 59.29
C THR A 20 -6.44 6.24 59.87
N HIS A 21 -5.46 5.94 59.03
CA HIS A 21 -4.05 6.02 59.39
C HIS A 21 -3.20 6.52 58.23
N GLY A 22 -2.46 7.60 58.50
CA GLY A 22 -1.14 7.82 57.89
C GLY A 22 -1.14 8.46 56.52
N SER A 23 -1.18 9.78 56.51
CA SER A 23 -0.68 10.62 55.42
C SER A 23 0.68 10.15 54.90
N ASN A 24 0.73 9.78 53.63
CA ASN A 24 1.84 10.10 52.74
C ASN A 24 1.31 10.11 51.30
N SER A 25 0.47 11.09 51.00
CA SER A 25 0.18 11.52 49.64
C SER A 25 1.43 12.20 49.07
N LEU A 26 2.47 11.42 48.78
CA LEU A 26 3.43 11.81 47.77
C LEU A 26 2.64 11.82 46.46
N ARG A 27 2.38 13.02 45.95
CA ARG A 27 1.91 13.24 44.58
C ARG A 27 2.87 12.48 43.66
N ASP A 28 2.51 11.26 43.28
CA ASP A 28 3.07 10.63 42.10
C ASP A 28 2.71 11.59 40.96
N ASN A 29 3.72 12.34 40.49
CA ASN A 29 3.62 13.05 39.23
C ASN A 29 3.41 11.98 38.15
N ASN A 30 2.15 11.57 37.99
CA ASN A 30 1.66 10.80 36.87
C ASN A 30 1.99 11.63 35.64
N VAL A 31 3.13 11.37 35.03
CA VAL A 31 3.42 11.80 33.67
C VAL A 31 2.42 11.03 32.81
N GLN A 32 1.22 11.61 32.68
CA GLN A 32 0.21 11.19 31.75
C GLN A 32 0.92 11.09 30.40
N PRO A 33 0.89 9.93 29.72
CA PRO A 33 1.45 9.84 28.38
C PRO A 33 0.85 10.98 27.55
N HIS A 34 1.68 11.67 26.77
CA HIS A 34 1.21 12.74 25.87
C HIS A 34 0.22 12.13 24.87
N TRP A 35 -1.05 12.04 25.26
CA TRP A 35 -2.12 11.33 24.56
C TRP A 35 -2.30 11.84 23.14
N LEU A 36 -2.02 13.13 22.92
CA LEU A 36 -2.02 13.76 21.61
C LEU A 36 -0.93 13.17 20.70
N LEU A 37 0.31 13.10 21.17
CA LEU A 37 1.44 12.53 20.42
C LEU A 37 1.27 11.02 20.19
N LEU A 38 0.72 10.31 21.17
CA LEU A 38 0.39 8.89 21.02
C LEU A 38 -0.75 8.69 20.01
N GLY A 39 -1.76 9.56 19.99
CA GLY A 39 -2.85 9.55 19.01
C GLY A 39 -2.35 9.84 17.59
N ILE A 40 -1.48 10.84 17.42
CA ILE A 40 -0.80 11.12 16.14
C ILE A 40 0.02 9.90 15.70
N GLY A 41 0.81 9.31 16.58
CA GLY A 41 1.62 8.14 16.24
C GLY A 41 0.81 6.90 15.93
N PHE A 42 -0.33 6.71 16.61
CA PHE A 42 -1.27 5.65 16.28
C PHE A 42 -1.93 5.86 14.92
N SER A 43 -2.37 7.09 14.61
CA SER A 43 -2.87 7.44 13.29
C SER A 43 -1.87 7.13 12.19
N SER A 44 -0.65 7.64 12.32
CA SER A 44 0.39 7.43 11.32
C SER A 44 0.74 5.96 11.15
N LEU A 45 0.72 5.17 12.24
CA LEU A 45 0.88 3.73 12.13
C LEU A 45 -0.28 3.09 11.33
N LEU A 46 -1.54 3.40 11.67
CA LEU A 46 -2.71 2.87 10.95
C LEU A 46 -2.71 3.28 9.47
N PHE A 47 -2.44 4.55 9.19
CA PHE A 47 -2.34 5.07 7.84
C PHE A 47 -1.21 4.41 7.08
N ASN A 48 -0.03 4.21 7.68
CA ASN A 48 1.08 3.50 7.02
C ASN A 48 0.75 2.03 6.74
N LEU A 49 0.08 1.35 7.68
CA LEU A 49 -0.39 -0.02 7.50
C LEU A 49 -1.35 -0.12 6.32
N GLN A 50 -2.25 0.84 6.14
CA GLN A 50 -3.11 0.84 4.97
C GLN A 50 -2.39 1.29 3.71
N TRP A 51 -1.61 2.37 3.76
CA TRP A 51 -1.05 3.00 2.57
C TRP A 51 0.10 2.22 1.93
N VAL A 52 0.89 1.50 2.74
CA VAL A 52 2.07 0.75 2.27
C VAL A 52 1.88 -0.76 2.39
N PHE A 53 1.07 -1.22 3.35
CA PHE A 53 0.89 -2.65 3.67
C PHE A 53 -0.55 -3.15 3.51
N GLY A 54 -1.44 -2.34 2.89
CA GLY A 54 -2.85 -2.70 2.73
C GLY A 54 -3.07 -3.86 1.76
N ASP A 55 -2.13 -4.06 0.83
CA ASP A 55 -2.05 -5.22 -0.04
C ASP A 55 -0.57 -5.59 -0.28
N LEU A 56 -0.32 -6.85 -0.63
CA LEU A 56 1.00 -7.39 -0.89
C LEU A 56 1.75 -6.71 -2.05
N SER A 57 1.01 -6.20 -3.02
CA SER A 57 1.53 -5.61 -4.23
C SER A 57 2.00 -4.16 -4.07
N VAL A 58 1.59 -3.47 -3.00
CA VAL A 58 1.79 -2.02 -2.86
C VAL A 58 3.27 -1.64 -2.90
N ILE A 59 4.14 -2.36 -2.18
CA ILE A 59 5.59 -2.11 -2.21
C ILE A 59 6.16 -2.35 -3.60
N SER A 60 5.75 -3.42 -4.28
CA SER A 60 6.17 -3.70 -5.66
C SER A 60 5.70 -2.61 -6.62
N ARG A 61 4.48 -2.09 -6.46
CA ARG A 61 3.93 -0.99 -7.26
C ARG A 61 4.63 0.35 -6.98
N TRP A 62 5.03 0.61 -5.74
CA TRP A 62 5.88 1.76 -5.39
C TRP A 62 7.28 1.64 -5.99
N ALA A 63 7.80 0.41 -6.03
CA ALA A 63 9.07 0.11 -6.66
C ALA A 63 8.99 0.07 -8.20
N SER A 64 7.78 0.02 -8.78
CA SER A 64 7.55 -0.20 -10.22
C SER A 64 8.47 0.64 -11.10
N ASN A 65 9.06 -0.05 -12.06
CA ASN A 65 9.99 0.46 -13.05
C ASN A 65 9.85 -0.40 -14.32
N GLY A 66 10.18 0.18 -15.48
CA GLY A 66 10.12 -0.54 -16.75
C GLY A 66 11.19 -1.63 -16.89
N PHE A 67 11.02 -2.54 -17.85
CA PHE A 67 12.01 -3.58 -18.17
C PHE A 67 13.29 -2.99 -18.80
N PRO A 68 14.47 -3.58 -18.53
CA PRO A 68 14.68 -4.83 -17.80
C PRO A 68 14.81 -4.68 -16.27
N ASP A 69 14.94 -3.46 -15.76
CA ASP A 69 15.19 -3.18 -14.33
C ASP A 69 13.90 -3.15 -13.50
N GLN A 70 13.04 -4.14 -13.72
CA GLN A 70 11.74 -4.24 -13.06
C GLN A 70 11.92 -4.47 -11.55
N ALA A 71 11.02 -3.91 -10.76
CA ALA A 71 10.92 -4.26 -9.35
C ALA A 71 10.51 -5.73 -9.16
N PRO A 72 10.84 -6.33 -7.99
CA PRO A 72 10.34 -7.65 -7.64
C PRO A 72 8.81 -7.70 -7.66
N GLU A 73 8.27 -8.65 -8.42
CA GLU A 73 6.83 -8.89 -8.56
C GLU A 73 6.17 -9.21 -7.21
N PRO A 74 4.89 -8.85 -6.99
CA PRO A 74 4.18 -9.19 -5.76
C PRO A 74 4.21 -10.69 -5.44
N ILE A 75 4.22 -11.52 -6.48
CA ILE A 75 4.33 -12.98 -6.37
C ILE A 75 5.63 -13.43 -7.05
N PRO A 76 6.55 -14.11 -6.34
CA PRO A 76 6.46 -14.55 -4.94
C PRO A 76 7.03 -13.54 -3.93
N TYR A 77 7.61 -12.41 -4.36
CA TYR A 77 8.47 -11.59 -3.50
C TYR A 77 7.71 -10.85 -2.39
N GLY A 78 6.40 -10.65 -2.50
CA GLY A 78 5.54 -10.16 -1.41
C GLY A 78 5.63 -11.02 -0.14
N LEU A 79 6.04 -12.30 -0.25
CA LEU A 79 6.33 -13.13 0.92
C LEU A 79 7.49 -12.58 1.76
N LEU A 80 8.49 -11.93 1.14
CA LEU A 80 9.59 -11.30 1.85
C LEU A 80 9.10 -10.14 2.72
N VAL A 81 8.11 -9.37 2.24
CA VAL A 81 7.45 -8.30 3.01
C VAL A 81 6.78 -8.89 4.26
N TRP A 82 6.02 -9.99 4.11
CA TRP A 82 5.42 -10.71 5.24
C TRP A 82 6.46 -11.24 6.23
N ILE A 83 7.54 -11.85 5.74
CA ILE A 83 8.64 -12.34 6.58
C ILE A 83 9.24 -11.18 7.38
N CYS A 84 9.51 -10.04 6.75
CA CYS A 84 10.05 -8.86 7.43
C CYS A 84 9.08 -8.32 8.48
N LEU A 85 7.77 -8.20 8.17
CA LEU A 85 6.75 -7.80 9.15
C LEU A 85 6.73 -8.76 10.35
N PHE A 86 6.73 -10.07 10.11
CA PHE A 86 6.73 -11.09 11.15
C PHE A 86 7.99 -11.05 12.02
N CYS A 87 9.17 -10.99 11.40
CA CYS A 87 10.44 -10.79 12.09
C CYS A 87 10.43 -9.50 12.95
N GLY A 88 9.77 -8.45 12.45
CA GLY A 88 9.55 -7.21 13.19
C GLY A 88 8.76 -7.46 14.47
N VAL A 89 7.62 -8.15 14.35
CA VAL A 89 6.78 -8.52 15.51
C VAL A 89 7.58 -9.33 16.52
N VAL A 90 8.40 -10.29 16.10
CA VAL A 90 9.27 -11.08 17.01
C VAL A 90 10.34 -10.20 17.69
N THR A 91 10.82 -9.15 17.02
CA THR A 91 11.83 -8.23 17.54
C THR A 91 11.34 -7.47 18.79
N ILE A 92 10.03 -7.39 19.04
CA ILE A 92 9.48 -6.77 20.26
C ILE A 92 9.99 -7.41 21.55
N ASN A 93 10.38 -8.69 21.51
CA ASN A 93 11.01 -9.39 22.63
C ASN A 93 12.29 -8.69 23.12
N ARG A 94 12.89 -7.83 22.28
CA ARG A 94 14.05 -6.99 22.57
C ARG A 94 13.66 -5.52 22.54
N LEU A 95 12.88 -5.08 23.52
CA LEU A 95 12.37 -3.71 23.61
C LEU A 95 13.46 -2.61 23.59
N SER A 96 14.67 -2.93 24.04
CA SER A 96 15.84 -2.04 23.96
C SER A 96 16.23 -1.71 22.52
N ILE A 97 15.99 -2.61 21.56
CA ILE A 97 16.22 -2.38 20.13
C ILE A 97 15.09 -1.51 19.57
N VAL A 98 13.83 -1.91 19.78
CA VAL A 98 12.66 -1.23 19.21
C VAL A 98 12.56 0.23 19.63
N THR A 99 12.93 0.55 20.88
CA THR A 99 12.88 1.92 21.43
C THR A 99 14.19 2.71 21.22
N ASN A 100 15.14 2.16 20.47
CA ASN A 100 16.41 2.82 20.15
C ASN A 100 16.21 3.81 18.99
N ARG A 101 16.83 4.98 19.10
CA ARG A 101 16.85 5.99 18.02
C ARG A 101 17.49 5.46 16.73
N TRP A 102 18.49 4.59 16.84
CA TRP A 102 19.14 3.98 15.68
C TRP A 102 18.22 3.02 14.94
N TRP A 103 17.32 2.35 15.66
CA TRP A 103 16.29 1.52 15.03
C TRP A 103 15.25 2.36 14.29
N ALA A 104 14.87 3.51 14.85
CA ALA A 104 14.06 4.48 14.12
C ALA A 104 14.77 4.99 12.85
N SER A 105 16.10 5.19 12.89
CA SER A 105 16.87 5.54 11.68
C SER A 105 16.76 4.48 10.58
N VAL A 106 16.74 3.18 10.93
CA VAL A 106 16.50 2.10 9.94
C VAL A 106 15.14 2.27 9.27
N GLY A 107 14.09 2.53 10.06
CA GLY A 107 12.75 2.81 9.53
C GLY A 107 12.70 4.05 8.63
N PHE A 108 13.33 5.15 9.05
CA PHE A 108 13.36 6.40 8.30
C PHE A 108 14.08 6.25 6.95
N ILE A 109 15.28 5.66 7.00
CA ILE A 109 16.10 5.41 5.81
C ILE A 109 15.38 4.42 4.88
N GLY A 110 14.79 3.35 5.43
CA GLY A 110 14.00 2.39 4.65
C GLY A 110 12.83 3.06 3.93
N TYR A 111 12.07 3.92 4.62
CA TYR A 111 10.96 4.67 4.01
C TYR A 111 11.46 5.65 2.93
N GLY A 112 12.56 6.35 3.19
CA GLY A 112 13.19 7.23 2.22
C GLY A 112 13.67 6.47 0.98
N ILE A 113 14.31 5.31 1.15
CA ILE A 113 14.76 4.46 0.04
C ILE A 113 13.57 3.99 -0.79
N LEU A 114 12.51 3.49 -0.14
CA LEU A 114 11.27 3.07 -0.80
C LEU A 114 10.67 4.21 -1.64
N TYR A 115 10.63 5.43 -1.10
CA TYR A 115 10.00 6.56 -1.75
C TYR A 115 10.85 7.17 -2.88
N PHE A 116 12.14 7.41 -2.67
CA PHE A 116 13.00 8.14 -3.61
C PHE A 116 13.67 7.26 -4.68
N ASN A 117 13.68 5.94 -4.52
CA ASN A 117 14.27 5.02 -5.51
C ASN A 117 13.19 4.28 -6.30
N ARG A 118 13.65 3.44 -7.25
CA ARG A 118 12.86 2.52 -8.07
C ARG A 118 13.50 1.14 -8.08
N GLY A 119 12.81 0.15 -8.63
CA GLY A 119 13.28 -1.22 -8.79
C GLY A 119 13.68 -1.87 -7.46
N ASN A 120 14.75 -2.67 -7.49
CA ASN A 120 15.23 -3.44 -6.34
C ASN A 120 15.58 -2.58 -5.12
N ALA A 121 16.16 -1.39 -5.33
CA ALA A 121 16.54 -0.51 -4.22
C ALA A 121 15.29 -0.07 -3.43
N SER A 122 14.25 0.38 -4.14
CA SER A 122 12.96 0.75 -3.54
C SER A 122 12.34 -0.43 -2.78
N PHE A 123 12.35 -1.63 -3.37
CA PHE A 123 11.85 -2.84 -2.72
C PHE A 123 12.62 -3.18 -1.43
N ILE A 124 13.96 -3.11 -1.42
CA ILE A 124 14.79 -3.31 -0.22
C ILE A 124 14.46 -2.27 0.86
N GLY A 125 14.24 -1.02 0.48
CA GLY A 125 13.74 0.03 1.39
C GLY A 125 12.40 -0.36 2.02
N GLY A 126 11.49 -0.91 1.21
CA GLY A 126 10.22 -1.48 1.66
C GLY A 126 10.39 -2.62 2.67
N LEU A 127 11.33 -3.54 2.46
CA LEU A 127 11.64 -4.62 3.41
C LEU A 127 12.17 -4.09 4.75
N ALA A 128 13.07 -3.09 4.71
CA ALA A 128 13.57 -2.45 5.91
C ALA A 128 12.45 -1.73 6.68
N LEU A 129 11.58 -1.02 5.97
CA LEU A 129 10.39 -0.39 6.55
C LEU A 129 9.44 -1.43 7.16
N SER A 130 9.21 -2.56 6.47
CA SER A 130 8.38 -3.69 6.94
C SER A 130 8.86 -4.22 8.29
N LEU A 131 10.17 -4.44 8.41
CA LEU A 131 10.80 -4.92 9.63
C LEU A 131 10.64 -3.93 10.79
N PHE A 132 10.86 -2.64 10.52
CA PHE A 132 10.65 -1.57 11.49
C PHE A 132 9.18 -1.47 11.93
N ILE A 133 8.25 -1.41 10.98
CA ILE A 133 6.81 -1.27 11.23
C ILE A 133 6.28 -2.47 12.02
N GLY A 134 6.63 -3.70 11.63
CA GLY A 134 6.27 -4.90 12.38
C GLY A 134 6.70 -4.86 13.84
N SER A 135 7.86 -4.24 14.13
CA SER A 135 8.37 -4.12 15.51
C SER A 135 7.66 -3.07 16.36
N VAL A 136 7.11 -2.02 15.75
CA VAL A 136 6.45 -0.92 16.49
C VAL A 136 4.95 -1.16 16.70
N ILE A 137 4.32 -2.04 15.91
CA ILE A 137 2.90 -2.39 16.05
C ILE A 137 2.59 -2.86 17.48
N PRO A 138 3.21 -3.92 18.04
CA PRO A 138 2.82 -4.41 19.35
C PRO A 138 3.09 -3.39 20.46
N LEU A 139 4.14 -2.58 20.30
CA LEU A 139 4.52 -1.53 21.25
C LEU A 139 3.44 -0.45 21.39
N ILE A 140 2.98 0.10 20.26
CA ILE A 140 1.98 1.17 20.26
C ILE A 140 0.62 0.62 20.70
N PHE A 141 0.23 -0.57 20.23
CA PHE A 141 -1.05 -1.19 20.61
C PHE A 141 -1.10 -1.56 22.11
N ASP A 142 -0.04 -2.11 22.71
CA ASP A 142 0.01 -2.39 24.15
C ASP A 142 -0.14 -1.09 24.99
N LYS A 143 0.50 0.00 24.56
CA LYS A 143 0.39 1.29 25.24
C LYS A 143 -1.04 1.84 25.22
N ILE A 144 -1.73 1.72 24.08
CA ILE A 144 -3.11 2.19 23.90
C ILE A 144 -4.08 1.35 24.74
N ALA A 145 -3.90 0.03 24.75
CA ALA A 145 -4.75 -0.89 25.52
C ALA A 145 -4.76 -0.57 27.02
N ARG A 146 -3.64 -0.03 27.55
CA ARG A 146 -3.47 0.35 28.96
C ARG A 146 -3.85 1.81 29.29
N GLY A 147 -4.18 2.64 28.29
CA GLY A 147 -4.34 4.10 28.42
C GLY A 147 -5.79 4.62 28.35
N LEU A 148 -5.93 5.95 28.32
CA LEU A 148 -7.23 6.63 28.14
C LEU A 148 -7.68 6.54 26.67
N GLN A 149 -8.42 5.47 26.35
CA GLN A 149 -8.70 5.03 24.98
C GLN A 149 -9.41 6.09 24.11
N ALA A 150 -10.42 6.80 24.65
CA ALA A 150 -11.27 7.67 23.83
C ALA A 150 -10.52 8.85 23.19
N ARG A 151 -9.70 9.60 23.95
CA ARG A 151 -8.99 10.78 23.41
C ARG A 151 -7.97 10.40 22.34
N ILE A 152 -7.23 9.32 22.58
CA ILE A 152 -6.23 8.81 21.65
C ILE A 152 -6.91 8.40 20.34
N VAL A 153 -8.02 7.65 20.42
CA VAL A 153 -8.76 7.17 19.24
C VAL A 153 -9.37 8.34 18.46
N VAL A 154 -9.96 9.33 19.14
CA VAL A 154 -10.53 10.52 18.47
C VAL A 154 -9.44 11.32 17.76
N THR A 155 -8.30 11.56 18.41
CA THR A 155 -7.14 12.20 17.76
C THR A 155 -6.67 11.38 16.58
N ALA A 156 -6.54 10.06 16.73
CA ALA A 156 -6.05 9.20 15.68
C ALA A 156 -6.98 9.20 14.47
N ALA A 157 -8.29 9.13 14.68
CA ALA A 157 -9.29 9.19 13.61
C ALA A 157 -9.22 10.54 12.85
N PHE A 158 -9.10 11.66 13.57
CA PHE A 158 -8.98 12.98 12.95
C PHE A 158 -7.71 13.12 12.09
N VAL A 159 -6.56 12.72 12.64
CA VAL A 159 -5.27 12.77 11.91
C VAL A 159 -5.29 11.81 10.72
N TYR A 160 -5.93 10.65 10.85
CA TYR A 160 -6.03 9.65 9.79
C TYR A 160 -6.86 10.18 8.62
N ILE A 161 -7.99 10.85 8.89
CA ILE A 161 -8.79 11.52 7.86
C ILE A 161 -7.96 12.55 7.12
N ILE A 162 -7.16 13.37 7.82
CA ILE A 162 -6.27 14.34 7.19
C ILE A 162 -5.24 13.64 6.29
N GLN A 163 -4.65 12.54 6.74
CA GLN A 163 -3.67 11.77 5.96
C GLN A 163 -4.30 11.15 4.70
N VAL A 164 -5.54 10.63 4.79
CA VAL A 164 -6.29 10.11 3.64
C VAL A 164 -6.64 11.23 2.67
N VAL A 165 -7.15 12.37 3.15
CA VAL A 165 -7.45 13.54 2.29
C VAL A 165 -6.19 14.04 1.60
N TYR A 166 -5.06 14.10 2.31
CA TYR A 166 -3.78 14.44 1.69
C TYR A 166 -3.45 13.45 0.57
N ALA A 167 -3.56 12.14 0.82
CA ALA A 167 -3.30 11.12 -0.19
C ALA A 167 -4.21 11.29 -1.43
N VAL A 168 -5.48 11.63 -1.25
CA VAL A 168 -6.41 11.94 -2.34
C VAL A 168 -5.91 13.14 -3.16
N TRP A 169 -5.49 14.22 -2.50
CA TRP A 169 -4.99 15.41 -3.18
C TRP A 169 -3.74 15.17 -4.01
N THR A 170 -2.94 14.14 -3.72
CA THR A 170 -1.74 13.88 -4.55
C THR A 170 -2.07 13.43 -5.96
N SER A 171 -3.20 12.74 -6.16
CA SER A 171 -3.64 12.21 -7.46
C SER A 171 -4.85 12.96 -8.04
N ALA A 172 -5.81 13.34 -7.20
CA ALA A 172 -7.05 13.99 -7.61
C ALA A 172 -6.97 15.53 -7.52
N TYR A 173 -5.76 16.11 -7.57
CA TYR A 173 -5.53 17.55 -7.43
C TYR A 173 -6.32 18.39 -8.44
N ASN A 174 -6.57 17.86 -9.64
CA ASN A 174 -7.32 18.55 -10.70
C ASN A 174 -8.84 18.56 -10.44
N PHE A 175 -9.34 17.72 -9.54
CA PHE A 175 -10.78 17.54 -9.29
C PHE A 175 -11.22 17.98 -7.89
N VAL A 176 -10.31 17.96 -6.92
CA VAL A 176 -10.62 18.27 -5.51
C VAL A 176 -10.11 19.67 -5.15
N PRO A 177 -11.00 20.58 -4.70
CA PRO A 177 -10.59 21.92 -4.29
C PRO A 177 -9.54 21.94 -3.17
N PHE A 178 -8.75 23.01 -3.11
CA PHE A 178 -7.78 23.36 -2.04
C PHE A 178 -6.53 22.48 -1.90
N GLY A 179 -6.49 21.26 -2.44
CA GLY A 179 -5.28 20.42 -2.46
C GLY A 179 -4.35 20.66 -3.65
N GLY A 180 -4.92 21.21 -4.72
CA GLY A 180 -4.38 21.33 -6.07
C GLY A 180 -2.89 21.63 -6.20
N THR A 181 -2.45 22.73 -5.59
CA THR A 181 -1.15 23.35 -5.89
C THR A 181 -0.01 22.93 -4.97
N LEU A 182 -0.31 22.49 -3.74
CA LEU A 182 0.72 22.17 -2.74
C LEU A 182 1.14 20.70 -2.75
N THR A 183 0.24 19.81 -3.15
CA THR A 183 0.46 18.36 -3.09
C THR A 183 0.52 17.73 -4.48
N ARG A 184 0.48 18.55 -5.54
CA ARG A 184 0.53 18.11 -6.93
C ARG A 184 1.70 17.15 -7.12
N GLU A 185 1.39 15.93 -7.55
CA GLU A 185 2.37 14.93 -8.00
C GLU A 185 3.44 14.56 -6.96
N THR A 186 3.21 14.90 -5.68
CA THR A 186 4.23 14.73 -4.66
C THR A 186 3.63 14.34 -3.30
N SER A 187 4.19 13.28 -2.72
CA SER A 187 3.79 12.78 -1.39
C SER A 187 4.92 12.73 -0.37
N HIS A 188 6.09 13.31 -0.68
CA HIS A 188 7.25 13.35 0.22
C HIS A 188 6.95 14.01 1.57
N VAL A 189 6.14 15.06 1.58
CA VAL A 189 5.68 15.73 2.82
C VAL A 189 4.82 14.78 3.66
N LEU A 190 3.89 14.06 3.03
CA LEU A 190 3.05 13.07 3.70
C LEU A 190 3.90 11.92 4.26
N VAL A 191 4.86 11.40 3.49
CA VAL A 191 5.83 10.40 3.94
C VAL A 191 6.59 10.87 5.18
N PHE A 192 7.11 12.10 5.15
CA PHE A 192 7.86 12.69 6.26
C PHE A 192 7.02 12.81 7.53
N PHE A 193 5.83 13.43 7.45
CA PHE A 193 4.96 13.60 8.62
C PHE A 193 4.38 12.29 9.12
N ASN A 194 4.13 11.33 8.22
CA ASN A 194 3.72 9.99 8.59
C ASN A 194 4.80 9.30 9.43
N PHE A 195 6.06 9.30 8.96
CA PHE A 195 7.17 8.75 9.74
C PHE A 195 7.37 9.49 11.07
N LEU A 196 7.33 10.82 11.07
CA LEU A 196 7.47 11.63 12.28
C LEU A 196 6.40 11.29 13.33
N GLY A 197 5.16 11.09 12.88
CA GLY A 197 4.07 10.62 13.75
C GLY A 197 4.40 9.25 14.36
N ILE A 198 4.79 8.26 13.56
CA ILE A 198 5.19 6.94 14.07
C ILE A 198 6.32 7.06 15.11
N TYR A 199 7.32 7.90 14.83
CA TYR A 199 8.41 8.17 15.76
C TYR A 199 7.92 8.73 17.10
N PHE A 200 7.00 9.70 17.09
CA PHE A 200 6.38 10.21 18.32
C PHE A 200 5.54 9.16 19.05
N GLY A 201 4.85 8.28 18.31
CA GLY A 201 4.16 7.11 18.86
C GLY A 201 5.11 6.19 19.62
N VAL A 202 6.23 5.82 19.01
CA VAL A 202 7.27 4.99 19.65
C VAL A 202 7.88 5.71 20.86
N TYR A 203 8.19 7.00 20.74
CA TYR A 203 8.78 7.79 21.82
C TYR A 203 7.85 7.85 23.05
N THR A 204 6.55 8.02 22.85
CA THR A 204 5.55 8.05 23.93
C THR A 204 5.15 6.67 24.46
N ALA A 205 5.24 5.64 23.63
CA ALA A 205 4.99 4.25 24.03
C ALA A 205 6.15 3.64 24.81
N LYS A 206 7.35 4.20 24.70
CA LYS A 206 8.53 3.76 25.45
C LYS A 206 8.25 3.70 26.96
N PRO A 207 8.56 2.59 27.65
CA PRO A 207 8.41 2.52 29.10
C PRO A 207 9.41 3.43 29.82
N ASN A 208 8.96 4.09 30.88
CA ASN A 208 9.81 4.92 31.73
C ASN A 208 10.80 4.05 32.53
N LEU A 209 12.09 4.44 32.52
CA LEU A 209 13.21 3.70 33.15
C LEU A 209 12.97 3.41 34.65
N GLY A 210 12.40 4.36 35.40
CA GLY A 210 12.08 4.19 36.83
C GLY A 210 10.97 3.17 37.12
N THR A 211 10.05 2.96 36.18
CA THR A 211 8.96 1.96 36.26
C THR A 211 9.41 0.56 35.87
N TYR A 212 10.41 0.45 34.98
CA TYR A 212 11.05 -0.81 34.60
C TYR A 212 11.91 -1.37 35.75
N ILE A 213 12.69 -0.51 36.42
CA ILE A 213 13.54 -0.90 37.56
C ILE A 213 12.70 -1.26 38.80
N ARG A 214 11.54 -0.61 39.03
CA ARG A 214 10.66 -0.90 40.18
C ARG A 214 9.77 -2.15 40.01
N GLY A 215 9.92 -2.94 38.95
CA GLY A 215 9.13 -4.16 38.72
C GLY A 215 7.61 -3.93 38.59
N ARG A 216 7.17 -2.68 38.44
CA ARG A 216 5.74 -2.28 38.42
C ARG A 216 5.13 -2.30 37.02
N VAL A 217 5.98 -2.38 35.99
CA VAL A 217 5.54 -2.68 34.63
C VAL A 217 5.65 -4.19 34.50
N SER A 218 4.52 -4.88 34.52
CA SER A 218 4.42 -6.17 33.85
C SER A 218 5.11 -5.98 32.49
N SER A 219 6.12 -6.79 32.17
CA SER A 219 6.64 -6.91 30.81
C SER A 219 5.48 -6.76 29.82
N ILE A 220 5.68 -6.09 28.67
CA ILE A 220 4.72 -6.11 27.56
C ILE A 220 4.13 -7.51 27.55
N SER A 221 2.81 -7.64 27.75
CA SER A 221 2.21 -8.94 28.01
C SER A 221 2.48 -9.76 26.76
N LEU A 222 3.51 -10.61 26.82
CA LEU A 222 3.92 -11.34 25.65
C LEU A 222 2.71 -12.16 25.24
N PRO A 223 2.39 -12.18 23.93
CA PRO A 223 1.24 -12.93 23.47
C PRO A 223 1.36 -14.36 24.02
N SER A 224 0.24 -14.90 24.53
CA SER A 224 0.23 -16.27 25.04
C SER A 224 0.75 -17.22 23.97
N ARG A 225 1.24 -18.42 24.36
CA ARG A 225 1.71 -19.43 23.40
C ARG A 225 0.68 -19.68 22.30
N HIS A 226 -0.62 -19.62 22.64
CA HIS A 226 -1.72 -19.74 21.69
C HIS A 226 -1.72 -18.64 20.61
N ILE A 227 -1.48 -17.38 20.97
CA ILE A 227 -1.43 -16.28 20.00
C ILE A 227 -0.26 -16.50 19.03
N TRP A 228 0.93 -16.86 19.53
CA TRP A 228 2.07 -17.19 18.65
C TRP A 228 1.80 -18.39 17.74
N THR A 229 1.10 -19.41 18.23
CA THR A 229 0.67 -20.53 17.39
C THR A 229 -0.29 -20.08 16.29
N LEU A 230 -1.29 -19.24 16.60
CA LEU A 230 -2.22 -18.69 15.61
C LEU A 230 -1.50 -17.84 14.56
N PHE A 231 -0.56 -16.97 14.99
CA PHE A 231 0.27 -16.20 14.07
C PHE A 231 1.14 -17.10 13.17
N GLY A 232 1.73 -18.16 13.73
CA GLY A 232 2.50 -19.14 12.95
C GLY A 232 1.65 -19.87 11.92
N ILE A 233 0.43 -20.28 12.28
CA ILE A 233 -0.53 -20.90 11.35
C ILE A 233 -0.91 -19.92 10.23
N ALA A 234 -1.25 -18.68 10.57
CA ALA A 234 -1.60 -17.66 9.59
C ALA A 234 -0.45 -17.40 8.61
N PHE A 235 0.79 -17.32 9.12
CA PHE A 235 1.99 -17.19 8.30
C PHE A 235 2.17 -18.39 7.35
N MET A 236 1.99 -19.62 7.84
CA MET A 236 2.08 -20.82 7.00
C MET A 236 1.02 -20.85 5.90
N ILE A 237 -0.22 -20.46 6.20
CA ILE A 237 -1.29 -20.34 5.21
C ILE A 237 -0.91 -19.32 4.12
N ALA A 238 -0.38 -18.16 4.52
CA ALA A 238 0.08 -17.14 3.57
C ALA A 238 1.23 -17.64 2.67
N CYS A 239 2.21 -18.37 3.23
CA CYS A 239 3.29 -19.01 2.48
C CYS A 239 2.76 -20.00 1.45
N VAL A 240 1.87 -20.91 1.87
CA VAL A 240 1.27 -21.93 0.98
C VAL A 240 0.45 -21.26 -0.11
N GLY A 241 -0.41 -20.30 0.22
CA GLY A 241 -1.22 -19.57 -0.75
C GLY A 241 -0.38 -18.83 -1.80
N THR A 242 0.68 -18.13 -1.36
CA THR A 242 1.59 -17.41 -2.27
C THR A 242 2.36 -18.38 -3.17
N PHE A 243 2.83 -19.50 -2.62
CA PHE A 243 3.55 -20.52 -3.39
C PHE A 243 2.64 -21.21 -4.41
N SER A 244 1.40 -21.53 -4.04
CA SER A 244 0.39 -22.07 -4.97
C SER A 244 0.09 -21.12 -6.12
N ARG A 245 -0.05 -19.81 -5.85
CA ARG A 245 -0.22 -18.79 -6.90
C ARG A 245 1.02 -18.68 -7.79
N PHE A 246 2.22 -18.71 -7.21
CA PHE A 246 3.47 -18.68 -7.97
C PHE A 246 3.57 -19.85 -8.97
N LEU A 247 3.17 -21.06 -8.57
CA LEU A 247 3.16 -22.22 -9.46
C LEU A 247 2.11 -22.13 -10.59
N ALA A 248 1.07 -21.32 -10.41
CA ALA A 248 0.02 -21.11 -11.40
C ALA A 248 0.32 -19.99 -12.41
N LEU A 249 1.40 -19.22 -12.21
CA LEU A 249 1.76 -18.12 -13.11
C LEU A 249 2.18 -18.64 -14.50
N PRO A 250 1.88 -17.90 -15.58
CA PRO A 250 2.26 -18.29 -16.93
C PRO A 250 3.78 -18.38 -17.05
N SER A 251 4.28 -19.54 -17.50
CA SER A 251 5.71 -19.69 -17.74
C SER A 251 6.09 -19.10 -19.10
N LYS A 252 7.26 -18.43 -19.17
CA LYS A 252 7.81 -17.89 -20.43
C LYS A 252 7.96 -18.98 -21.52
N ALA A 253 8.14 -20.23 -21.12
CA ALA A 253 8.33 -21.37 -22.01
C ALA A 253 7.03 -21.91 -22.63
N LEU A 254 5.87 -21.73 -21.97
CA LEU A 254 4.60 -22.35 -22.40
C LEU A 254 3.84 -21.58 -23.49
N ARG A 255 4.25 -20.34 -23.81
CA ARG A 255 3.50 -19.45 -24.73
C ARG A 255 4.26 -18.97 -25.97
N GLN A 256 5.39 -19.60 -26.30
CA GLN A 256 5.97 -19.54 -27.65
C GLN A 256 5.15 -20.35 -28.66
N ALA A 257 3.81 -20.25 -28.59
CA ALA A 257 2.94 -20.79 -29.61
C ALA A 257 3.11 -19.97 -30.89
N GLU A 258 2.98 -20.67 -32.01
CA GLU A 258 3.15 -20.30 -33.42
C GLU A 258 3.09 -18.80 -33.75
N ASP A 259 3.93 -18.39 -34.71
CA ASP A 259 4.02 -17.00 -35.12
C ASP A 259 2.66 -16.49 -35.64
N PRO A 260 2.02 -15.54 -34.94
CA PRO A 260 0.67 -15.15 -35.27
C PRO A 260 0.64 -14.43 -36.62
N THR A 261 -0.33 -14.81 -37.47
CA THR A 261 -0.56 -14.10 -38.75
C THR A 261 -1.27 -12.76 -38.54
N HIS A 262 -1.91 -12.56 -37.38
CA HIS A 262 -2.62 -11.36 -36.97
C HIS A 262 -2.45 -11.18 -35.46
N ILE A 263 -2.34 -9.93 -35.00
CA ILE A 263 -2.35 -9.59 -33.58
C ILE A 263 -3.63 -8.81 -33.27
N SER A 264 -4.39 -9.30 -32.30
CA SER A 264 -5.59 -8.62 -31.80
C SER A 264 -5.25 -7.81 -30.57
N ALA A 265 -5.80 -6.60 -30.46
CA ALA A 265 -5.55 -5.72 -29.34
C ALA A 265 -6.84 -5.05 -28.86
N ALA A 266 -6.94 -4.82 -27.55
CA ALA A 266 -8.06 -4.14 -26.92
C ALA A 266 -7.58 -3.04 -25.97
N ILE A 267 -8.39 -2.01 -25.80
CA ILE A 267 -8.19 -0.98 -24.78
C ILE A 267 -9.48 -0.73 -24.03
N TRP A 268 -9.39 -0.57 -22.71
CA TRP A 268 -10.56 -0.25 -21.89
C TRP A 268 -10.20 0.52 -20.62
N THR A 269 -10.92 1.60 -20.35
CA THR A 269 -10.92 2.28 -19.04
C THR A 269 -11.83 1.52 -18.07
N VAL A 270 -11.27 0.92 -17.03
CA VAL A 270 -11.99 -0.01 -16.13
C VAL A 270 -12.47 0.63 -14.83
N HIS A 271 -12.37 1.96 -14.71
CA HIS A 271 -12.87 2.74 -13.59
C HIS A 271 -12.48 2.15 -12.23
N PHE A 272 -11.19 1.87 -12.06
CA PHE A 272 -10.61 1.32 -10.83
C PHE A 272 -11.20 -0.03 -10.38
N GLY A 273 -11.86 -0.76 -11.28
CA GLY A 273 -12.53 -2.03 -10.98
C GLY A 273 -13.93 -1.89 -10.38
N TYR A 274 -14.60 -0.75 -10.62
CA TYR A 274 -15.98 -0.49 -10.21
C TYR A 274 -16.93 -0.39 -11.41
N ASP A 275 -18.21 -0.70 -11.21
CA ASP A 275 -19.26 -0.45 -12.19
C ASP A 275 -19.93 0.93 -12.01
N ASN A 276 -20.92 1.25 -12.85
CA ASN A 276 -21.66 2.51 -12.82
C ASN A 276 -22.44 2.76 -11.50
N ASN A 277 -22.63 1.72 -10.69
CA ASN A 277 -23.26 1.82 -9.37
C ASN A 277 -22.23 1.82 -8.23
N ALA A 278 -20.94 1.98 -8.55
CA ALA A 278 -19.81 1.89 -7.62
C ALA A 278 -19.68 0.54 -6.92
N HIS A 279 -20.20 -0.55 -7.51
CA HIS A 279 -19.97 -1.90 -6.99
C HIS A 279 -18.67 -2.48 -7.55
N PRO A 280 -17.92 -3.26 -6.74
CA PRO A 280 -16.80 -4.05 -7.25
C PRO A 280 -17.22 -4.88 -8.47
N SER A 281 -16.46 -4.78 -9.55
CA SER A 281 -16.79 -5.36 -10.87
C SER A 281 -15.68 -6.22 -11.45
N LEU A 282 -14.59 -6.45 -10.71
CA LEU A 282 -13.37 -7.05 -11.24
C LEU A 282 -13.56 -8.44 -11.87
N ASP A 283 -14.45 -9.29 -11.33
CA ASP A 283 -14.81 -10.56 -11.95
C ASP A 283 -15.56 -10.41 -13.28
N ARG A 284 -16.44 -9.41 -13.37
CA ARG A 284 -17.18 -9.09 -14.60
C ARG A 284 -16.23 -8.50 -15.64
N VAL A 285 -15.29 -7.64 -15.22
CA VAL A 285 -14.21 -7.13 -16.06
C VAL A 285 -13.38 -8.29 -16.61
N ALA A 286 -12.95 -9.22 -15.76
CA ALA A 286 -12.19 -10.39 -16.19
C ALA A 286 -12.95 -11.26 -17.20
N ALA A 287 -14.24 -11.51 -16.98
CA ALA A 287 -15.09 -12.25 -17.91
C ALA A 287 -15.20 -11.53 -19.26
N ALA A 288 -15.51 -10.24 -19.26
CA ALA A 288 -15.60 -9.44 -20.49
C ALA A 288 -14.28 -9.41 -21.26
N LEU A 289 -13.14 -9.28 -20.57
CA LEU A 289 -11.81 -9.33 -21.19
C LEU A 289 -11.51 -10.71 -21.78
N ALA A 290 -11.86 -11.79 -21.08
CA ALA A 290 -11.70 -13.15 -21.59
C ALA A 290 -12.52 -13.37 -22.87
N ASP A 291 -13.75 -12.86 -22.92
CA ASP A 291 -14.64 -12.97 -24.09
C ASP A 291 -14.09 -12.24 -25.33
N THR A 292 -13.32 -11.16 -25.14
CA THR A 292 -12.66 -10.49 -26.28
C THR A 292 -11.62 -11.37 -26.98
N ASN A 293 -11.01 -12.31 -26.24
CA ASN A 293 -9.86 -13.10 -26.66
C ASN A 293 -8.71 -12.25 -27.27
N ALA A 294 -8.57 -10.98 -26.88
CA ALA A 294 -7.52 -10.11 -27.39
C ALA A 294 -6.12 -10.61 -26.96
N ASP A 295 -5.11 -10.47 -27.83
CA ASP A 295 -3.75 -10.92 -27.54
C ASP A 295 -3.00 -9.95 -26.65
N VAL A 296 -3.25 -8.66 -26.83
CA VAL A 296 -2.70 -7.58 -25.99
C VAL A 296 -3.84 -6.66 -25.54
N ILE A 297 -3.88 -6.34 -24.25
CA ILE A 297 -4.92 -5.53 -23.63
C ILE A 297 -4.27 -4.39 -22.86
N GLY A 298 -4.64 -3.15 -23.19
CA GLY A 298 -4.31 -1.97 -22.39
C GLY A 298 -5.48 -1.59 -21.49
N LEU A 299 -5.25 -1.49 -20.17
CA LEU A 299 -6.28 -1.04 -19.24
C LEU A 299 -5.90 0.28 -18.56
N LEU A 300 -6.86 1.20 -18.51
CA LEU A 300 -6.69 2.55 -17.97
C LEU A 300 -7.51 2.70 -16.68
N GLU A 301 -7.14 3.70 -15.86
CA GLU A 301 -7.71 3.90 -14.51
C GLU A 301 -7.52 2.66 -13.63
N THR A 302 -6.27 2.24 -13.49
CA THR A 302 -5.85 0.97 -12.87
C THR A 302 -4.95 1.13 -11.65
N ASP A 303 -4.61 2.37 -11.25
CA ASP A 303 -3.85 2.62 -10.01
C ASP A 303 -4.77 2.61 -8.78
N THR A 304 -5.02 1.39 -8.31
CA THR A 304 -5.85 1.08 -7.14
C THR A 304 -5.04 0.89 -5.85
N ALA A 305 -3.70 0.98 -5.90
CA ALA A 305 -2.79 0.86 -4.75
C ALA A 305 -2.71 2.16 -3.94
N LYS A 306 -3.89 2.62 -3.52
CA LYS A 306 -4.13 3.84 -2.75
C LYS A 306 -5.03 3.51 -1.57
N PRO A 307 -4.88 4.22 -0.43
CA PRO A 307 -5.65 3.93 0.77
C PRO A 307 -7.15 4.15 0.56
N PHE A 308 -7.53 5.11 -0.30
CA PHE A 308 -8.92 5.43 -0.63
C PHE A 308 -9.56 4.51 -1.69
N PHE A 309 -8.78 3.63 -2.32
CA PHE A 309 -9.27 2.58 -3.23
C PHE A 309 -9.15 1.17 -2.66
N GLY A 310 -8.78 1.03 -1.38
CA GLY A 310 -8.67 -0.27 -0.71
C GLY A 310 -7.44 -1.10 -1.08
N ASN A 311 -6.48 -0.52 -1.82
CA ASN A 311 -5.26 -1.18 -2.28
C ASN A 311 -5.46 -2.45 -3.12
N THR A 312 -6.57 -2.57 -3.84
CA THR A 312 -6.87 -3.79 -4.61
C THR A 312 -5.82 -4.03 -5.69
N ASP A 313 -5.22 -5.22 -5.75
CA ASP A 313 -4.28 -5.57 -6.82
C ASP A 313 -4.98 -6.07 -8.09
N LEU A 314 -5.52 -5.13 -8.86
CA LEU A 314 -6.23 -5.40 -10.11
C LEU A 314 -5.33 -6.11 -11.14
N THR A 315 -4.06 -5.72 -11.25
CA THR A 315 -3.16 -6.18 -12.30
C THR A 315 -2.78 -7.64 -12.12
N SER A 316 -2.29 -8.05 -10.94
CA SER A 316 -1.96 -9.46 -10.71
C SER A 316 -3.20 -10.33 -10.71
N TYR A 317 -4.34 -9.82 -10.21
CA TYR A 317 -5.61 -10.55 -10.29
C TYR A 317 -5.98 -10.89 -11.74
N LEU A 318 -5.98 -9.90 -12.64
CA LEU A 318 -6.31 -10.10 -14.06
C LEU A 318 -5.24 -10.93 -14.78
N GLY A 319 -3.96 -10.72 -14.47
CA GLY A 319 -2.85 -11.52 -14.99
C GLY A 319 -3.01 -13.00 -14.67
N GLU A 320 -3.34 -13.34 -13.43
CA GLU A 320 -3.62 -14.72 -13.01
C GLU A 320 -4.90 -15.27 -13.66
N LYS A 321 -5.99 -14.51 -13.63
CA LYS A 321 -7.30 -14.95 -14.11
C LYS A 321 -7.34 -15.20 -15.62
N LEU A 322 -6.64 -14.37 -16.39
CA LEU A 322 -6.51 -14.48 -17.85
C LEU A 322 -5.24 -15.24 -18.28
N HIS A 323 -4.43 -15.67 -17.30
CA HIS A 323 -3.11 -16.26 -17.48
C HIS A 323 -2.15 -15.40 -18.32
N MET A 324 -2.28 -14.07 -18.34
CA MET A 324 -1.49 -13.16 -19.18
C MET A 324 -0.25 -12.63 -18.45
N PHE A 325 0.79 -12.28 -19.22
CA PHE A 325 1.92 -11.48 -18.73
C PHE A 325 1.46 -10.07 -18.46
N THR A 326 2.02 -9.42 -17.43
CA THR A 326 1.56 -8.13 -16.95
C THR A 326 2.69 -7.14 -16.75
N ASP A 327 2.40 -5.85 -16.87
CA ASP A 327 3.22 -4.77 -16.33
C ASP A 327 2.29 -3.73 -15.68
N PHE A 328 2.62 -3.32 -14.45
CA PHE A 328 1.87 -2.36 -13.64
C PHE A 328 1.91 -0.93 -14.19
N GLY A 329 2.83 -0.63 -15.10
CA GLY A 329 3.02 0.72 -15.59
C GLY A 329 3.67 1.67 -14.56
N PRO A 330 3.44 2.99 -14.72
CA PRO A 330 3.96 4.00 -13.81
C PRO A 330 3.68 3.66 -12.34
N SER A 331 4.58 4.07 -11.45
CA SER A 331 4.46 3.71 -10.05
C SER A 331 3.28 4.42 -9.40
N SER A 332 2.65 3.79 -8.42
CA SER A 332 1.59 4.42 -7.61
C SER A 332 2.06 5.68 -6.86
N LYS A 333 3.38 5.87 -6.67
CA LYS A 333 3.97 7.10 -6.12
C LYS A 333 4.21 8.20 -7.16
N ASP A 334 3.95 7.92 -8.44
CA ASP A 334 3.92 8.92 -9.52
C ASP A 334 2.56 9.60 -9.63
N HIS A 335 1.59 9.16 -8.83
CA HIS A 335 0.32 9.84 -8.63
C HIS A 335 -0.61 9.97 -9.85
N THR A 336 -0.36 9.19 -10.91
CA THR A 336 -1.30 9.02 -12.05
C THR A 336 -2.52 8.18 -11.65
N TRP A 337 -3.51 8.08 -12.53
CA TRP A 337 -4.63 7.13 -12.40
C TRP A 337 -4.32 5.72 -12.87
N GLY A 338 -3.12 5.48 -13.40
CA GLY A 338 -2.65 4.18 -13.82
C GLY A 338 -3.01 3.82 -15.26
N CYS A 339 -2.14 3.01 -15.82
CA CYS A 339 -2.22 2.41 -17.15
C CYS A 339 -1.44 1.11 -17.03
N ILE A 340 -2.00 -0.02 -17.48
CA ILE A 340 -1.35 -1.34 -17.42
C ILE A 340 -1.44 -2.04 -18.77
N ILE A 341 -0.58 -3.03 -18.97
CA ILE A 341 -0.64 -3.95 -20.11
C ILE A 341 -0.82 -5.38 -19.61
N LEU A 342 -1.72 -6.11 -20.29
CA LEU A 342 -1.84 -7.57 -20.21
C LEU A 342 -1.49 -8.12 -21.60
N SER A 343 -0.64 -9.14 -21.67
CA SER A 343 -0.21 -9.72 -22.94
C SER A 343 -0.22 -11.24 -22.89
N LYS A 344 -0.72 -11.91 -23.93
CA LYS A 344 -0.52 -13.35 -24.09
C LYS A 344 0.94 -13.70 -24.30
N TYR A 345 1.70 -12.78 -24.90
CA TYR A 345 3.12 -12.91 -25.22
C TYR A 345 4.03 -12.30 -24.15
N PRO A 346 5.25 -12.82 -23.93
CA PRO A 346 6.20 -12.23 -23.00
C PRO A 346 6.48 -10.76 -23.30
N ILE A 347 6.41 -9.92 -22.26
CA ILE A 347 6.86 -8.52 -22.31
C ILE A 347 8.36 -8.54 -22.06
N VAL A 348 9.15 -8.08 -23.05
CA VAL A 348 10.63 -8.13 -22.99
C VAL A 348 11.25 -6.76 -22.71
N ARG A 349 10.50 -5.70 -22.97
CA ARG A 349 10.89 -4.32 -22.70
C ARG A 349 9.64 -3.53 -22.33
N SER A 350 9.77 -2.57 -21.43
CA SER A 350 8.74 -1.57 -21.19
C SER A 350 9.39 -0.29 -20.70
N VAL A 351 8.83 0.83 -21.14
CA VAL A 351 9.21 2.16 -20.66
C VAL A 351 7.95 2.88 -20.24
N HIS A 352 7.95 3.38 -19.02
CA HIS A 352 6.83 4.12 -18.44
C HIS A 352 7.08 5.61 -18.61
N TYR A 353 6.08 6.32 -19.12
CA TYR A 353 6.14 7.76 -19.34
C TYR A 353 5.09 8.48 -18.51
N LEU A 354 5.50 9.59 -17.92
CA LEU A 354 4.61 10.65 -17.46
C LEU A 354 4.61 11.71 -18.55
N LEU A 355 3.47 11.88 -19.23
CA LEU A 355 3.37 12.82 -20.32
C LEU A 355 3.28 14.27 -19.79
N PRO A 356 3.69 15.27 -20.58
CA PRO A 356 3.64 16.66 -20.15
C PRO A 356 2.22 17.09 -19.77
N SER A 357 2.09 17.71 -18.60
CA SER A 357 0.83 18.27 -18.12
C SER A 357 1.12 19.54 -17.31
N PRO A 358 1.27 20.71 -17.94
CA PRO A 358 1.49 21.96 -17.19
C PRO A 358 0.28 22.36 -16.34
N GLU A 359 -0.95 22.11 -16.78
CA GLU A 359 -2.16 22.65 -16.14
C GLU A 359 -3.04 21.56 -15.54
N GLY A 360 -3.23 20.47 -16.26
CA GLY A 360 -4.23 19.46 -15.99
C GLY A 360 -3.72 18.22 -15.28
N GLU A 361 -4.31 17.09 -15.68
CA GLU A 361 -4.04 15.77 -15.11
C GLU A 361 -2.76 15.14 -15.66
N LEU A 362 -1.96 14.55 -14.75
CA LEU A 362 -0.78 13.79 -15.11
C LEU A 362 -1.14 12.49 -15.86
N ALA A 363 -0.96 12.52 -17.18
CA ALA A 363 -1.27 11.44 -18.11
C ALA A 363 -0.17 10.35 -18.16
N PRO A 364 -0.48 9.08 -17.85
CA PRO A 364 0.45 7.96 -17.98
C PRO A 364 0.48 7.37 -19.40
N ALA A 365 1.64 6.85 -19.80
CA ALA A 365 1.78 5.98 -20.96
C ALA A 365 2.80 4.84 -20.73
N ILE A 366 2.61 3.73 -21.44
CA ILE A 366 3.54 2.59 -21.49
C ILE A 366 3.91 2.34 -22.94
N LEU A 367 5.21 2.31 -23.25
CA LEU A 367 5.71 1.68 -24.47
C LEU A 367 6.29 0.31 -24.11
N ALA A 368 5.57 -0.76 -24.42
CA ALA A 368 6.00 -2.13 -24.17
C ALA A 368 6.41 -2.81 -25.49
N THR A 369 7.45 -3.64 -25.45
CA THR A 369 7.81 -4.53 -26.54
C THR A 369 7.38 -5.94 -26.16
N VAL A 370 6.47 -6.53 -26.92
CA VAL A 370 6.02 -7.91 -26.76
C VAL A 370 6.73 -8.81 -27.76
N GLN A 371 7.14 -10.00 -27.30
CA GLN A 371 7.85 -10.98 -28.12
C GLN A 371 6.90 -12.11 -28.56
N THR A 372 6.55 -12.12 -29.86
CA THR A 372 5.90 -13.29 -30.49
C THR A 372 6.94 -14.38 -30.80
N ALA A 373 6.55 -15.45 -31.48
CA ALA A 373 7.47 -16.50 -31.86
C ALA A 373 8.63 -16.02 -32.76
N SER A 374 8.39 -15.09 -33.70
CA SER A 374 9.43 -14.58 -34.61
C SER A 374 9.62 -13.06 -34.63
N LYS A 375 8.75 -12.28 -33.98
CA LYS A 375 8.76 -10.80 -34.09
C LYS A 375 8.69 -10.11 -32.74
N LEU A 376 9.28 -8.91 -32.72
CA LEU A 376 9.05 -7.92 -31.68
C LEU A 376 8.00 -6.95 -32.18
N ILE A 377 7.01 -6.67 -31.34
CA ILE A 377 5.95 -5.70 -31.63
C ILE A 377 5.95 -4.69 -30.49
N ASP A 378 5.99 -3.41 -30.83
CA ASP A 378 5.86 -2.34 -29.86
C ASP A 378 4.38 -2.01 -29.68
N VAL A 379 3.95 -1.85 -28.43
CA VAL A 379 2.58 -1.51 -28.04
C VAL A 379 2.66 -0.28 -27.15
N LEU A 380 2.09 0.83 -27.64
CA LEU A 380 2.00 2.08 -26.93
C LEU A 380 0.60 2.22 -26.35
N ILE A 381 0.48 2.19 -25.02
CA ILE A 381 -0.79 2.40 -24.31
C ILE A 381 -0.75 3.78 -23.66
N VAL A 382 -1.84 4.55 -23.80
CA VAL A 382 -1.92 5.91 -23.24
C VAL A 382 -3.31 6.23 -22.67
N HIS A 383 -3.29 6.90 -21.53
CA HIS A 383 -4.44 7.61 -20.97
C HIS A 383 -4.19 9.11 -21.08
N MET A 384 -4.77 9.78 -22.07
CA MET A 384 -4.59 11.23 -22.24
C MET A 384 -5.39 12.03 -21.22
N GLY A 385 -4.94 13.25 -20.92
CA GLY A 385 -5.61 14.14 -19.98
C GLY A 385 -6.99 14.60 -20.46
N ASN A 386 -7.76 15.23 -19.58
CA ASN A 386 -9.15 15.62 -19.86
C ASN A 386 -9.28 16.70 -20.96
N ASP A 387 -10.52 16.89 -21.42
CA ASP A 387 -10.93 17.84 -22.46
C ASP A 387 -10.73 19.32 -22.11
N ARG A 388 -10.62 19.66 -20.82
CA ARG A 388 -10.50 21.04 -20.33
C ARG A 388 -9.14 21.69 -20.64
N ASP A 389 -8.07 20.91 -20.68
CA ASP A 389 -6.69 21.42 -20.73
C ASP A 389 -6.07 21.22 -22.12
N ASP A 390 -6.37 22.11 -23.07
CA ASP A 390 -5.97 21.97 -24.49
C ASP A 390 -4.44 22.01 -24.70
N LEU A 391 -3.72 22.82 -23.92
CA LEU A 391 -2.25 22.87 -23.97
C LEU A 391 -1.63 21.52 -23.60
N ASP A 392 -2.13 20.89 -22.53
CA ASP A 392 -1.68 19.59 -22.07
C ASP A 392 -1.84 18.55 -23.19
N ARG A 393 -3.03 18.46 -23.81
CA ARG A 393 -3.27 17.49 -24.89
C ARG A 393 -2.36 17.70 -26.09
N LYS A 394 -2.08 18.96 -26.47
CA LYS A 394 -1.11 19.27 -27.55
C LYS A 394 0.29 18.80 -27.22
N LEU A 395 0.76 19.03 -25.99
CA LEU A 395 2.09 18.59 -25.55
C LEU A 395 2.18 17.07 -25.41
N GLN A 396 1.12 16.43 -24.90
CA GLN A 396 0.99 14.97 -24.82
C GLN A 396 1.04 14.35 -26.22
N ALA A 397 0.25 14.85 -27.17
CA ALA A 397 0.26 14.37 -28.55
C ALA A 397 1.63 14.56 -29.24
N ALA A 398 2.29 15.70 -29.03
CA ALA A 398 3.64 15.94 -29.54
C ALA A 398 4.66 14.94 -28.95
N LYS A 399 4.59 14.68 -27.63
CA LYS A 399 5.47 13.71 -26.97
C LYS A 399 5.22 12.28 -27.46
N LEU A 400 3.96 11.89 -27.64
CA LEU A 400 3.59 10.56 -28.15
C LEU A 400 4.07 10.36 -29.59
N ARG A 401 3.95 11.38 -30.45
CA ARG A 401 4.52 11.37 -31.80
C ARG A 401 6.03 11.09 -31.75
N ASP A 402 6.76 11.79 -30.88
CA ASP A 402 8.21 11.60 -30.75
C ASP A 402 8.56 10.20 -30.24
N ILE A 403 7.76 9.64 -29.32
CA ILE A 403 7.92 8.25 -28.86
C ILE A 403 7.70 7.26 -30.01
N MET A 404 6.62 7.43 -30.79
CA MET A 404 6.27 6.55 -31.91
C MET A 404 7.30 6.63 -33.05
N GLN A 405 7.84 7.82 -33.36
CA GLN A 405 8.86 8.00 -34.39
C GLN A 405 10.19 7.30 -34.07
N ASN A 406 10.49 7.11 -32.79
CA ASN A 406 11.68 6.40 -32.33
C ASN A 406 11.50 4.88 -32.25
N SER A 407 10.28 4.37 -32.52
CA SER A 407 10.00 2.94 -32.55
C SER A 407 10.52 2.31 -33.84
N THR A 408 11.32 1.26 -33.72
CA THR A 408 11.88 0.53 -34.88
C THR A 408 11.06 -0.70 -35.26
N ASN A 409 10.23 -1.21 -34.34
CA ASN A 409 9.36 -2.36 -34.58
C ASN A 409 7.99 -1.90 -35.08
N PRO A 410 7.18 -2.81 -35.68
CA PRO A 410 5.76 -2.57 -35.89
C PRO A 410 5.10 -2.11 -34.58
N LEU A 411 4.37 -1.01 -34.64
CA LEU A 411 3.80 -0.36 -33.46
C LEU A 411 2.27 -0.38 -33.50
N VAL A 412 1.66 -0.79 -32.39
CA VAL A 412 0.23 -0.68 -32.11
C VAL A 412 0.02 0.47 -31.14
N PHE A 413 -0.81 1.44 -31.51
CA PHE A 413 -1.24 2.52 -30.63
C PHE A 413 -2.60 2.19 -30.01
N LEU A 414 -2.66 2.16 -28.69
CA LEU A 414 -3.85 1.96 -27.88
C LEU A 414 -4.04 3.19 -27.00
N GLY A 415 -4.93 4.11 -27.37
CA GLY A 415 -5.15 5.33 -26.61
C GLY A 415 -6.60 5.60 -26.27
N TYR A 416 -6.85 6.05 -25.04
CA TYR A 416 -8.03 6.85 -24.74
C TYR A 416 -7.69 8.31 -25.03
N VAL A 417 -8.28 8.82 -26.10
CA VAL A 417 -8.03 10.16 -26.62
C VAL A 417 -9.27 11.01 -26.39
N THR A 418 -9.11 12.11 -25.69
CA THR A 418 -10.11 13.16 -25.50
C THR A 418 -9.87 14.24 -26.55
N SER A 419 -10.90 14.59 -27.33
CA SER A 419 -10.82 15.60 -28.39
C SER A 419 -11.59 16.85 -28.03
#